data_AF-A0A183B2H2-F1
#
_entry.id   AF-A0A183B2H2-F1
#
_cell.length_a   1.000
_cell.length_b   1.000
_cell.length_c   1.000
_cell.angle_alpha   90.00
_cell.angle_beta   90.00
_cell.angle_gamma   90.00
#
_symmetry.space_group_name_H-M   'P 1'
#
loop_
_entity.id
_entity.type
_entity.pdbx_description
1 polymer ?
#
loop_
_entity_poly.entity_id
_entity_poly.type
_entity_poly.pdbx_seq_one_letter_code
_entity_poly.pdbx_strand_id
1 'polypeptide(L)'
;GLHRSLFEQRGISFDEHVKREHNIWHYVYFVIYLMLKPDSHLTGPESYIRERLETRTMEQLTNAEDSEESSRVTQLIAQLEKTSEQLKEIECRIETMSEQVSSATH
;
A
#
# COMPACT_ATOMS: atom_id res chain seq x y z
N GLY A 1 6.66 -11.30 -20.75
CA GLY A 1 6.46 -10.42 -21.92
C GLY A 1 7.27 -10.94 -23.08
N LEU A 2 6.73 -10.92 -24.30
CA LEU A 2 7.45 -11.33 -25.51
C LEU A 2 8.48 -10.27 -25.90
N HIS A 3 9.67 -10.69 -26.32
CA HIS A 3 10.78 -9.80 -26.64
C HIS A 3 10.49 -9.03 -27.94
N ARG A 4 10.72 -7.70 -27.93
CA ARG A 4 10.49 -6.76 -29.05
C ARG A 4 11.01 -7.28 -30.41
N SER A 5 12.15 -7.98 -30.39
CA SER A 5 12.80 -8.51 -31.59
C SER A 5 11.99 -9.59 -32.34
N LEU A 6 11.05 -10.27 -31.68
CA LEU A 6 10.22 -11.31 -32.30
C LEU A 6 9.09 -10.71 -33.17
N PHE A 7 8.66 -9.49 -32.88
CA PHE A 7 7.62 -8.80 -33.64
C PHE A 7 8.20 -8.13 -34.89
N GLU A 8 9.38 -7.52 -34.75
CA GLU A 8 10.09 -6.86 -35.86
C GLU A 8 10.51 -7.88 -36.95
N GLN A 9 10.83 -9.14 -36.59
CA GLN A 9 11.12 -10.22 -37.54
C GLN A 9 9.93 -10.64 -38.42
N ARG A 10 8.68 -10.35 -38.02
CA ARG A 10 7.47 -10.79 -38.72
C ARG A 10 6.79 -9.66 -39.52
N GLY A 11 7.43 -8.50 -39.64
CA GLY A 11 6.87 -7.35 -40.36
C GLY A 11 5.68 -6.70 -39.65
N ILE A 12 5.42 -7.06 -38.39
CA ILE A 12 4.40 -6.44 -37.55
C ILE A 12 5.13 -5.44 -36.66
N SER A 13 4.83 -4.14 -36.82
CA SER A 13 5.38 -3.12 -35.94
C SER A 13 4.95 -3.41 -34.50
N PHE A 14 5.90 -3.40 -33.57
CA PHE A 14 5.61 -3.52 -32.14
C PHE A 14 4.58 -2.49 -31.68
N ASP A 15 4.63 -1.27 -32.20
CA ASP A 15 3.67 -0.21 -31.88
C ASP A 15 2.26 -0.54 -32.38
N GLU A 16 2.15 -1.20 -33.54
CA GLU A 16 0.86 -1.61 -34.10
C GLU A 16 0.26 -2.78 -33.29
N HIS A 17 1.11 -3.72 -32.86
CA HIS A 17 0.73 -4.80 -31.95
C HIS A 17 0.27 -4.27 -30.59
N VAL A 18 1.00 -3.31 -30.00
CA VAL A 18 0.57 -2.66 -28.74
C VAL A 18 -0.75 -1.92 -28.93
N LYS A 19 -0.93 -1.18 -30.02
CA LYS A 19 -2.17 -0.42 -30.25
C LYS A 19 -3.38 -1.30 -30.54
N ARG A 20 -3.21 -2.44 -31.22
CA ARG A 20 -4.33 -3.30 -31.63
C ARG A 20 -4.62 -4.44 -30.67
N GLU A 21 -3.59 -5.08 -30.14
CA GLU A 21 -3.72 -6.28 -29.32
C GLU A 21 -3.52 -5.99 -27.83
N HIS A 22 -2.67 -5.02 -27.47
CA HIS A 22 -2.39 -4.64 -26.07
C HIS A 22 -2.77 -3.21 -25.72
N ASN A 23 -3.91 -2.75 -26.26
CA ASN A 23 -4.41 -1.43 -25.88
C ASN A 23 -4.88 -1.46 -24.43
N ILE A 24 -4.12 -0.80 -23.56
CA ILE A 24 -4.38 -0.79 -22.11
C ILE A 24 -5.79 -0.29 -21.77
N TRP A 25 -6.37 0.59 -22.58
CA TRP A 25 -7.71 1.13 -22.37
C TRP A 25 -8.79 0.06 -22.47
N HIS A 26 -8.61 -0.96 -23.32
CA HIS A 26 -9.55 -2.08 -23.38
C HIS A 26 -9.56 -2.87 -22.07
N TYR A 27 -8.41 -3.04 -21.43
CA TYR A 27 -8.33 -3.71 -20.12
C TYR A 27 -8.98 -2.87 -19.02
N VAL A 28 -8.76 -1.56 -19.01
CA VAL A 28 -9.41 -0.65 -18.05
C VAL A 28 -10.93 -0.69 -18.22
N TYR A 29 -11.42 -0.57 -19.46
CA TYR A 29 -12.84 -0.69 -19.77
C TYR A 29 -13.40 -2.04 -19.32
N PHE A 30 -12.68 -3.13 -19.58
CA PHE A 30 -13.11 -4.47 -19.20
C PHE A 30 -13.22 -4.64 -17.67
N VAL A 31 -12.28 -4.09 -16.89
CA VAL A 31 -12.37 -4.11 -15.42
C VAL A 31 -13.60 -3.34 -14.94
N ILE A 32 -13.83 -2.12 -15.45
CA ILE A 32 -15.02 -1.32 -15.09
C ILE A 32 -16.31 -2.07 -15.47
N TYR A 33 -16.34 -2.66 -16.67
CA TYR A 33 -17.46 -3.48 -17.13
C TYR A 33 -17.75 -4.65 -16.19
N LEU A 34 -16.73 -5.38 -15.72
CA LEU A 34 -16.89 -6.46 -14.75
C LEU A 34 -17.44 -5.98 -13.40
N MET A 35 -17.05 -4.77 -12.95
CA MET A 35 -17.54 -4.17 -11.71
C MET A 35 -19.01 -3.72 -11.81
N LEU A 36 -19.46 -3.31 -12.99
CA LEU A 36 -20.82 -2.79 -13.20
C LEU A 36 -21.84 -3.87 -13.62
N LYS A 37 -21.35 -5.02 -14.12
CA LYS A 37 -22.22 -6.08 -14.61
C LYS A 37 -22.80 -6.91 -13.45
N PRO A 38 -24.12 -7.17 -13.42
CA PRO A 38 -24.74 -8.00 -12.40
C PRO A 38 -24.17 -9.42 -12.38
N ASP A 39 -24.00 -9.96 -11.18
CA ASP A 39 -23.46 -11.30 -10.90
C ASP A 39 -24.15 -12.41 -11.70
N SER A 40 -25.48 -12.34 -11.80
CA SER A 40 -26.30 -13.32 -12.51
C SER A 40 -26.04 -13.37 -14.02
N HIS A 41 -25.42 -12.33 -14.57
CA HIS A 41 -25.16 -12.20 -16.01
C HIS A 41 -23.69 -12.46 -16.36
N LEU A 42 -22.83 -12.65 -15.37
CA LEU A 42 -21.44 -13.00 -15.62
C LEU A 42 -21.34 -14.40 -16.22
N THR A 43 -20.49 -14.51 -17.23
CA THR A 43 -20.05 -15.80 -17.76
C THR A 43 -18.99 -16.40 -16.82
N GLY A 44 -18.77 -17.72 -16.91
CA GLY A 44 -17.79 -18.42 -16.06
C GLY A 44 -16.40 -17.75 -16.02
N PRO A 45 -15.79 -17.38 -17.16
CA PRO A 45 -14.52 -16.66 -17.17
C PRO A 45 -14.58 -15.28 -16.53
N GLU A 46 -15.67 -14.53 -16.75
CA GLU A 46 -15.85 -13.20 -16.14
C GLU A 46 -15.96 -13.30 -14.61
N SER A 47 -16.73 -14.26 -14.10
CA SER A 47 -16.86 -14.51 -12.65
C SER A 47 -15.53 -14.85 -12.01
N TYR A 48 -14.75 -15.73 -12.64
CA TYR A 48 -13.42 -16.12 -12.14
C TYR A 48 -12.44 -14.93 -12.08
N ILE A 49 -12.47 -14.05 -13.09
CA ILE A 49 -11.62 -12.86 -13.10
C ILE A 49 -12.05 -11.89 -12.00
N ARG A 50 -13.36 -11.66 -11.85
CA ARG A 50 -13.89 -10.76 -10.82
C ARG A 50 -13.59 -11.25 -9.41
N GLU A 51 -13.78 -12.53 -9.14
CA GLU A 51 -13.42 -13.16 -7.86
C GLU A 51 -11.93 -12.95 -7.55
N ARG A 52 -11.04 -13.14 -8.53
CA ARG A 52 -9.60 -12.92 -8.34
C ARG A 52 -9.23 -11.45 -8.09
N LEU A 53 -9.97 -10.51 -8.67
CA LEU A 53 -9.78 -9.09 -8.41
C LEU A 53 -10.18 -8.75 -6.98
N GLU A 54 -11.35 -9.23 -6.53
CA GLU A 54 -11.87 -9.03 -5.18
C GLU A 54 -10.96 -9.68 -4.13
N THR A 55 -10.56 -10.95 -4.33
CA THR A 55 -9.67 -11.66 -3.42
C THR A 55 -8.32 -10.96 -3.30
N ARG A 56 -7.74 -10.46 -4.40
CA ARG A 56 -6.48 -9.69 -4.31
C ARG A 56 -6.64 -8.38 -3.57
N THR A 57 -7.73 -7.65 -3.77
CA THR A 57 -8.00 -6.42 -3.01
C THR A 57 -8.18 -6.73 -1.53
N MET A 58 -8.89 -7.81 -1.20
CA MET A 58 -9.07 -8.27 0.17
C MET A 58 -7.74 -8.74 0.79
N GLU A 59 -6.96 -9.56 0.10
CA GLU A 59 -5.61 -9.98 0.52
C GLU A 59 -4.68 -8.78 0.72
N GLN A 60 -4.74 -7.77 -0.14
CA GLN A 60 -3.95 -6.55 0.04
C GLN A 60 -4.38 -5.74 1.27
N LEU A 61 -5.67 -5.70 1.56
CA LEU A 61 -6.20 -5.02 2.75
C LEU A 61 -5.87 -5.80 4.04
N THR A 62 -6.03 -7.12 4.05
CA THR A 62 -5.68 -7.96 5.21
C THR A 62 -4.16 -7.98 5.43
N ASN A 63 -3.37 -8.09 4.37
CA ASN A 63 -1.91 -8.03 4.47
C ASN A 63 -1.40 -6.62 4.79
N ALA A 64 -2.20 -5.56 4.62
CA ALA A 64 -1.82 -4.22 5.08
C ALA A 64 -1.89 -4.14 6.62
N GLU A 65 -2.86 -4.81 7.25
CA GLU A 65 -2.96 -4.91 8.71
C GLU A 65 -1.84 -5.79 9.29
N ASP A 66 -1.53 -6.91 8.61
CA ASP A 66 -0.43 -7.82 8.96
C ASP A 66 0.92 -7.45 8.32
N SER A 67 1.04 -6.28 7.68
CA SER A 67 2.27 -5.86 7.01
C SER A 67 3.37 -5.60 8.03
N GLU A 68 4.58 -6.05 7.74
CA GLU A 68 5.78 -5.64 8.50
C GLU A 68 5.86 -4.11 8.63
N GLU A 69 5.38 -3.37 7.64
CA GLU A 69 5.36 -1.91 7.64
C GLU A 69 4.38 -1.34 8.69
N SER A 70 3.19 -1.93 8.82
CA SER A 70 2.21 -1.58 9.85
C SER A 70 2.73 -1.89 11.27
N SER A 71 3.39 -3.04 11.42
CA SER A 71 4.06 -3.43 12.67
C SER A 71 5.18 -2.45 13.05
N ARG A 72 6.00 -2.02 12.08
CA ARG A 72 7.06 -1.01 12.29
C ARG A 72 6.47 0.35 12.70
N VAL A 73 5.40 0.80 12.05
CA VAL A 73 4.71 2.04 12.42
C VAL A 73 4.20 1.98 13.86
N THR A 74 3.60 0.86 14.26
CA THR A 74 3.11 0.66 15.63
C THR A 74 4.26 0.67 16.66
N GLN A 75 5.39 0.03 16.35
CA GLN A 75 6.58 0.07 17.21
C GLN A 75 7.17 1.49 17.33
N LEU A 76 7.21 2.26 16.24
CA LEU A 76 7.68 3.64 16.25
C LEU A 76 6.78 4.53 17.12
N ILE A 77 5.45 4.36 17.07
CA ILE A 77 4.51 5.09 17.93
C ILE A 77 4.79 4.79 19.40
N ALA A 78 4.93 3.50 19.77
CA ALA A 78 5.22 3.11 21.14
C ALA A 78 6.58 3.65 21.64
N GLN A 79 7.59 3.69 20.77
CA GLN A 79 8.88 4.33 21.10
C GLN A 79 8.70 5.83 21.35
N LEU A 80 7.89 6.51 20.54
CA LEU A 80 7.64 7.94 20.68
C LEU A 80 6.95 8.29 22.01
N GLU A 81 5.94 7.49 22.39
CA GLU A 81 5.26 7.61 23.69
C GLU A 81 6.25 7.46 24.86
N LYS A 82 7.11 6.43 24.80
CA LYS A 82 8.15 6.23 25.82
C LYS A 82 9.13 7.42 25.89
N THR A 83 9.57 7.94 24.74
CA THR A 83 10.46 9.11 24.73
C THR A 83 9.78 10.35 25.31
N SER A 84 8.48 10.54 25.04
CA SER A 84 7.69 11.63 25.62
C SER A 84 7.58 11.52 27.14
N GLU A 85 7.40 10.31 27.68
CA GLU A 85 7.40 10.09 29.14
C GLU A 85 8.75 10.41 29.77
N GLN A 86 9.84 9.95 29.16
CA GLN A 86 11.19 10.24 29.63
C GLN A 86 11.51 11.74 29.62
N LEU A 87 11.04 12.47 28.60
CA LEU A 87 11.20 13.93 28.55
C LEU A 87 10.48 14.62 29.71
N LYS A 88 9.25 14.21 30.03
CA LYS A 88 8.50 14.74 31.20
C LYS A 88 9.22 14.45 32.51
N GLU A 89 9.82 13.27 32.65
CA GLU A 89 10.58 12.92 33.85
C GLU A 89 11.83 13.79 34.01
N ILE A 90 12.56 14.02 32.90
CA ILE A 90 13.72 14.90 32.88
C ILE A 90 13.32 16.34 33.24
N GLU A 91 12.20 16.83 32.69
CA GLU A 91 11.67 18.17 32.99
C GLU A 91 11.41 18.35 34.50
N CYS A 92 10.71 17.40 35.13
CA CYS A 92 10.47 17.39 36.58
C CYS A 92 11.77 17.35 37.40
N ARG A 93 12.76 16.58 36.95
CA ARG A 93 14.08 16.53 37.63
C ARG A 93 14.84 17.85 37.53
N ILE A 94 14.75 18.54 36.39
CA ILE A 94 15.37 19.86 36.21
C ILE A 94 14.72 20.88 37.15
N GLU A 95 13.38 20.89 37.26
CA GLU A 95 12.66 21.76 38.20
C GLU A 95 13.10 21.50 39.64
N THR A 96 13.10 20.24 40.07
CA THR A 96 13.53 19.84 41.41
C THR A 96 14.97 20.26 41.72
N MET A 97 15.89 20.06 40.76
CA MET A 97 17.30 20.47 40.92
C MET A 97 17.43 22.00 40.98
N SER A 98 16.64 22.74 40.20
CA SER A 98 16.63 24.20 40.24
C SER A 98 16.19 24.72 41.60
N GLU A 99 15.15 24.13 42.20
CA GLU A 99 14.69 24.46 43.56
C GLU A 99 15.78 24.19 44.61
N GLN A 100 16.45 23.03 44.52
CA GLN A 100 17.53 22.65 45.45
C GLN A 100 18.75 23.60 45.37
N VAL A 101 19.14 24.03 44.16
CA VAL A 101 20.23 25.00 43.99
C VAL A 101 19.84 26.38 44.53
N SER A 102 18.58 26.79 44.34
CA SER A 102 18.08 28.05 44.89
C SER A 102 18.02 28.05 46.42
N SER A 103 17.71 26.91 47.05
CA SER A 103 17.71 26.82 48.53
C SER A 103 19.11 26.73 49.13
N ALA A 104 20.09 26.21 48.40
CA ALA A 104 21.48 26.08 48.87
C ALA A 104 22.32 27.37 48.74
N THR A 105 21.81 28.36 48.01
CA THR A 105 22.46 29.67 47.78
C THR A 105 21.91 30.79 48.68
N HIS A 106 20.97 30.48 49.58
CA HIS A 106 20.56 31.29 50.74
C HIS A 106 21.11 30.69 52.03
#